data_AF-A0A9X2J4K9-F1
#
_entry.id   AF-A0A9X2J4K9-F1
#
_cell.length_a   1.000
_cell.length_b   1.000
_cell.length_c   1.000
_cell.angle_alpha   90.00
_cell.angle_beta   90.00
_cell.angle_gamma   90.00
#
_symmetry.space_group_name_H-M   'P 1'
#
loop_
_entity.id
_entity.type
_entity.pdbx_description
1 polymer ?
#
loop_
_entity_poly.entity_id
_entity_poly.type
_entity_poly.pdbx_seq_one_letter_code
_entity_poly.pdbx_strand_id
1 'polypeptide(L)'
;MGGNIYEQPSSELERNLVFCRDCGSQISRAVSSCPSCGAAQQIGGKGKVAAGLLAIFLGAFGIHRFYLGQWWGLFYLLFFWTGIPGIIAFIEGIVFLFTSDEKWLNKHGNKNGASALVLVLILFFAIIPVIGILAAISIPAYQDYVTRVQQQQSESR
;
A
#
# COMPACT_ATOMS: atom_id res chain seq x y z
N MET A 1 12.95 15.13 43.62
CA MET A 1 12.63 15.78 42.32
C MET A 1 13.21 14.87 41.24
N GLY A 2 12.50 13.77 40.94
CA GLY A 2 12.96 12.79 39.96
C GLY A 2 12.28 13.07 38.63
N GLY A 3 13.00 13.72 37.71
CA GLY A 3 12.56 13.80 36.32
C GLY A 3 12.72 12.44 35.66
N ASN A 4 11.63 11.94 35.10
CA ASN A 4 11.54 10.70 34.36
C ASN A 4 12.24 10.86 33.00
N ILE A 5 13.32 10.10 32.80
CA ILE A 5 14.25 10.18 31.65
C ILE A 5 13.59 9.84 30.29
N TYR A 6 12.35 9.33 30.32
CA TYR A 6 11.57 8.94 29.13
C TYR A 6 10.54 9.98 28.67
N GLU A 7 10.63 11.23 29.13
CA GLU A 7 9.73 12.29 28.67
C GLU A 7 9.97 12.56 27.17
N GLN A 8 9.00 12.18 26.33
CA GLN A 8 9.07 12.38 24.88
C GLN A 8 8.94 13.87 24.55
N PRO A 9 9.70 14.42 23.58
CA PRO A 9 9.64 15.84 23.24
C PRO A 9 8.24 16.24 22.75
N SER A 10 7.65 17.24 23.42
CA SER A 10 6.26 17.68 23.29
C SER A 10 5.83 18.13 21.89
N SER A 11 6.78 18.46 21.00
CA SER A 11 6.50 19.02 19.67
C SER A 11 5.93 18.02 18.65
N GLU A 12 6.15 16.71 18.82
CA GLU A 12 5.59 15.67 17.94
C GLU A 12 4.13 15.32 18.34
N LEU A 13 3.83 15.36 19.63
CA LEU A 13 2.51 15.06 20.21
C LEU A 13 1.46 16.15 19.92
N GLU A 14 1.89 17.41 19.87
CA GLU A 14 0.99 18.55 19.65
C GLU A 14 0.39 18.59 18.23
N ARG A 15 1.09 18.02 17.23
CA ARG A 15 0.60 17.91 15.84
C ARG A 15 -0.45 16.82 15.63
N ASN A 16 -0.78 16.03 16.66
CA ASN A 16 -1.73 14.91 16.59
C ASN A 16 -2.76 14.93 17.73
N LEU A 17 -3.14 16.12 18.18
CA LEU A 17 -4.23 16.31 19.13
C LEU A 17 -5.59 16.25 18.41
N VAL A 18 -6.53 15.59 19.06
CA VAL A 18 -7.91 15.38 18.62
C VAL A 18 -8.82 15.55 19.82
N PHE A 19 -10.05 15.99 19.59
CA PHE A 19 -11.03 16.13 20.65
C PHE A 19 -11.73 14.79 20.93
N CYS A 20 -11.89 14.47 22.20
CA CYS A 20 -12.71 13.34 22.64
C CYS A 20 -14.17 13.56 22.21
N ARG A 21 -14.81 12.53 21.64
CA ARG A 21 -16.20 12.61 21.15
C ARG A 21 -17.24 12.71 22.27
N ASP A 22 -16.88 12.27 23.48
CA ASP A 22 -17.80 12.20 24.62
C ASP A 22 -17.65 13.39 25.57
N CYS A 23 -16.41 13.80 25.91
CA CYS A 23 -16.17 14.86 26.90
C CYS A 23 -15.53 16.14 26.33
N GLY A 24 -15.11 16.14 25.06
CA GLY A 24 -14.49 17.30 24.43
C GLY A 24 -13.08 17.64 24.92
N SER A 25 -12.43 16.80 25.74
CA SER A 25 -11.04 17.03 26.15
C SER A 25 -10.07 16.80 24.98
N GLN A 26 -8.97 17.54 24.97
CA GLN A 26 -7.89 17.36 24.00
C GLN A 26 -7.08 16.12 24.38
N ILE A 27 -7.06 15.14 23.49
CA ILE A 27 -6.37 13.86 23.67
C ILE A 27 -5.53 13.57 22.43
N SER A 28 -4.46 12.79 22.57
CA SER A 28 -3.67 12.41 21.39
C SER A 28 -4.39 11.31 20.59
N ARG A 29 -4.19 11.26 19.26
CA ARG A 29 -4.80 10.23 18.40
C ARG A 29 -4.45 8.79 18.78
N ALA A 30 -3.37 8.60 19.54
CA ALA A 30 -2.89 7.27 19.94
C ALA A 30 -3.62 6.67 21.15
N VAL A 31 -4.41 7.45 21.90
CA VAL A 31 -5.05 6.96 23.13
C VAL A 31 -6.33 6.19 22.81
N SER A 32 -6.41 4.93 23.26
CA SER A 32 -7.58 4.04 23.09
C SER A 32 -8.71 4.33 24.08
N SER A 33 -8.43 4.98 25.20
CA SER A 33 -9.41 5.40 26.21
C SER A 33 -9.10 6.81 26.68
N CYS A 34 -10.10 7.69 26.69
CA CYS A 34 -9.91 9.05 27.17
C CYS A 34 -9.51 9.06 28.66
N PRO A 35 -8.38 9.67 29.07
CA PRO A 35 -7.99 9.74 30.48
C PRO A 35 -8.91 10.64 31.32
N SER A 36 -9.68 11.54 30.69
CA SER A 36 -10.59 12.46 31.39
C SER A 36 -11.96 11.87 31.69
N CYS A 37 -12.50 11.01 30.81
CA CYS A 37 -13.86 10.47 30.96
C CYS A 37 -13.97 8.94 30.86
N GLY A 38 -12.88 8.24 30.52
CA GLY A 38 -12.86 6.78 30.39
C GLY A 38 -13.54 6.23 29.14
N ALA A 39 -14.12 7.07 28.28
CA ALA A 39 -14.76 6.60 27.06
C ALA A 39 -13.73 5.97 26.11
N ALA A 40 -14.07 4.82 25.51
CA ALA A 40 -13.24 4.18 24.51
C ALA A 40 -13.20 5.04 23.24
N GLN A 41 -12.01 5.42 22.80
CA GLN A 41 -11.82 6.27 21.63
C GLN A 41 -11.13 5.48 20.51
N GLN A 42 -11.82 5.37 19.38
CA GLN A 42 -11.29 4.78 18.14
C GLN A 42 -10.87 5.92 17.20
N ILE A 43 -9.86 6.69 17.59
CA ILE A 43 -9.50 7.93 16.86
C ILE A 43 -8.56 7.62 15.71
N GLY A 44 -9.15 7.21 14.58
CA GLY A 44 -8.57 7.35 13.25
C GLY A 44 -7.18 6.74 13.05
N GLY A 45 -7.16 5.45 12.72
CA GLY A 45 -5.98 4.76 12.19
C GLY A 45 -6.38 3.87 11.01
N LYS A 46 -5.42 3.57 10.13
CA LYS A 46 -5.62 2.57 9.06
C LYS A 46 -5.98 1.23 9.70
N GLY A 47 -7.01 0.54 9.22
CA GLY A 47 -7.47 -0.71 9.83
C GLY A 47 -6.48 -1.85 9.58
N LYS A 48 -6.06 -2.56 10.63
CA LYS A 48 -5.18 -3.75 10.49
C LYS A 48 -5.85 -4.86 9.68
N VAL A 49 -7.16 -5.03 9.85
CA VAL A 49 -7.96 -6.04 9.14
C VAL A 49 -8.03 -5.69 7.65
N ALA A 50 -8.26 -4.42 7.31
CA ALA A 50 -8.23 -3.96 5.94
C ALA A 50 -6.85 -4.17 5.30
N ALA A 51 -5.77 -3.84 6.01
CA ALA A 51 -4.41 -4.07 5.52
C ALA A 51 -4.09 -5.56 5.31
N GLY A 52 -4.54 -6.44 6.21
CA GLY A 52 -4.37 -7.89 6.10
C GLY A 52 -5.16 -8.49 4.94
N LEU A 53 -6.43 -8.10 4.77
CA LEU A 53 -7.26 -8.53 3.64
C LEU A 53 -6.70 -8.05 2.30
N LEU A 54 -6.27 -6.79 2.22
CA LEU A 54 -5.60 -6.26 1.03
C LEU A 54 -4.30 -7.02 0.70
N ALA A 55 -3.56 -7.47 1.73
CA ALA A 55 -2.34 -8.24 1.53
C ALA A 55 -2.63 -9.67 1.03
N ILE A 56 -3.73 -10.29 1.44
CA ILE A 56 -4.11 -11.65 0.99
C ILE A 56 -4.65 -11.63 -0.45
N PHE A 57 -5.57 -10.72 -0.76
CA PHE A 57 -6.24 -10.70 -2.07
C PHE A 57 -5.47 -9.90 -3.13
N LEU A 58 -4.87 -8.78 -2.75
CA LEU A 58 -4.21 -7.83 -3.64
C LEU A 58 -2.70 -7.70 -3.36
N GLY A 59 -2.13 -8.66 -2.63
CA GLY A 59 -0.74 -8.64 -2.18
C GLY A 59 0.30 -8.70 -3.29
N ALA A 60 0.01 -9.47 -4.36
CA ALA A 60 0.90 -9.58 -5.52
C ALA A 60 1.14 -8.22 -6.20
N PHE A 61 0.18 -7.30 -6.13
CA PHE A 61 0.30 -5.95 -6.66
C PHE A 61 0.94 -4.96 -5.67
N GLY A 62 1.17 -5.35 -4.41
CA GLY A 62 1.75 -4.50 -3.37
C GLY A 62 0.80 -3.43 -2.79
N ILE A 63 -0.51 -3.53 -3.05
CA ILE A 63 -1.51 -2.52 -2.69
C ILE A 63 -1.60 -2.31 -1.17
N HIS A 64 -1.41 -3.38 -0.39
CA HIS A 64 -1.39 -3.30 1.08
C HIS A 64 -0.27 -2.40 1.62
N ARG A 65 0.88 -2.36 0.94
CA ARG A 65 2.00 -1.46 1.31
C ARG A 65 1.70 -0.01 0.95
N PHE A 66 1.02 0.23 -0.17
CA PHE A 66 0.52 1.56 -0.53
C PHE A 66 -0.56 2.06 0.43
N TYR A 67 -1.47 1.19 0.86
CA TYR A 67 -2.45 1.49 1.91
C TYR A 67 -1.74 2.00 3.17
N LEU A 68 -0.65 1.34 3.57
CA LEU A 68 0.16 1.74 4.71
C LEU A 68 1.01 3.01 4.48
N GLY A 69 1.06 3.54 3.26
CA GLY A 69 1.84 4.73 2.90
C GLY A 69 3.33 4.45 2.69
N GLN A 70 3.69 3.19 2.36
CA GLN A 70 5.08 2.77 2.21
C GLN A 70 5.47 2.71 0.72
N TRP A 71 6.48 3.49 0.36
CA TRP A 71 7.03 3.57 -1.01
C TRP A 71 7.59 2.25 -1.54
N TRP A 72 8.02 1.36 -0.65
CA TRP A 72 8.52 0.03 -0.98
C TRP A 72 7.46 -0.87 -1.64
N GLY A 73 6.18 -0.50 -1.61
CA GLY A 73 5.15 -1.13 -2.42
C GLY A 73 5.46 -1.11 -3.93
N LEU A 74 6.29 -0.17 -4.40
CA LEU A 74 6.74 -0.12 -5.80
C LEU A 74 7.54 -1.36 -6.20
N PHE A 75 8.39 -1.90 -5.32
CA PHE A 75 9.13 -3.13 -5.62
C PHE A 75 8.19 -4.32 -5.77
N TYR A 76 7.10 -4.37 -5.00
CA TYR A 76 6.09 -5.42 -5.14
C TYR A 76 5.42 -5.36 -6.51
N LEU A 77 5.09 -4.15 -6.99
CA LEU A 77 4.52 -3.99 -8.32
C LEU A 77 5.55 -4.27 -9.42
N LEU A 78 6.81 -3.87 -9.28
CA LEU A 78 7.82 -4.12 -10.30
C LEU A 78 8.13 -5.61 -10.45
N PHE A 79 8.11 -6.37 -9.35
CA PHE A 79 8.38 -7.79 -9.36
C PHE A 79 7.10 -8.65 -9.48
N PHE A 80 5.93 -8.06 -9.74
CA PHE A 80 4.66 -8.81 -9.69
C PHE A 80 4.63 -10.00 -10.67
N TRP A 81 5.29 -9.87 -11.82
CA TRP A 81 5.38 -10.93 -12.82
C TRP A 81 6.22 -12.13 -12.37
N THR A 82 7.04 -12.00 -11.32
CA THR A 82 7.86 -13.09 -10.78
C THR A 82 7.09 -13.99 -9.82
N GLY A 83 5.90 -13.60 -9.37
CA GLY A 83 5.09 -14.34 -8.38
C GLY A 83 5.64 -14.31 -6.94
N ILE A 84 6.92 -14.00 -6.76
CA ILE A 84 7.60 -13.89 -5.45
C ILE A 84 6.91 -12.87 -4.52
N PRO A 85 6.53 -11.66 -4.98
CA PRO A 85 5.86 -10.68 -4.11
C PRO A 85 4.53 -11.16 -3.56
N GLY A 86 3.82 -12.04 -4.28
CA GLY A 86 2.54 -12.61 -3.84
C GLY A 86 2.70 -13.49 -2.59
N ILE A 87 3.74 -14.34 -2.57
CA ILE A 87 4.01 -15.24 -1.44
C ILE A 87 4.41 -14.42 -0.20
N ILE A 88 5.29 -13.43 -0.38
CA ILE A 88 5.73 -12.54 0.71
C ILE A 88 4.53 -11.75 1.25
N ALA A 89 3.69 -11.19 0.37
CA ALA A 89 2.52 -10.44 0.77
C ALA A 89 1.49 -11.30 1.52
N PHE A 90 1.34 -12.57 1.15
CA PHE A 90 0.48 -13.50 1.87
C PHE A 90 0.95 -13.73 3.31
N ILE A 91 2.24 -13.96 3.51
CA ILE A 91 2.84 -14.09 4.86
C ILE A 91 2.67 -12.80 5.66
N GLU A 92 2.92 -11.64 5.04
CA GLU A 92 2.72 -10.34 5.68
C GLU A 92 1.26 -10.10 6.07
N GLY A 93 0.31 -10.50 5.23
CA GLY A 93 -1.12 -10.41 5.50
C GLY A 93 -1.51 -11.18 6.75
N ILE A 94 -1.01 -12.40 6.91
CA ILE A 94 -1.20 -13.21 8.12
C ILE A 94 -0.59 -12.47 9.33
N VAL A 95 0.66 -12.02 9.24
CA VAL A 95 1.32 -11.30 10.34
C VAL A 95 0.54 -10.05 10.77
N PHE A 96 -0.05 -9.32 9.82
CA PHE A 96 -0.86 -8.13 10.13
C PHE A 96 -2.17 -8.47 10.86
N LEU A 97 -2.83 -9.57 10.50
CA LEU A 97 -4.04 -10.03 11.18
C LEU A 97 -3.76 -10.48 12.62
N PHE A 98 -2.61 -11.12 12.86
CA PHE A 98 -2.21 -11.59 14.19
C PHE A 98 -1.47 -10.54 15.04
N THR A 99 -1.26 -9.33 14.52
CA THR A 99 -0.66 -8.24 15.30
C THR A 99 -1.69 -7.58 16.23
N SER A 100 -1.27 -7.27 17.47
CA SER A 100 -2.13 -6.56 18.43
C SER A 100 -2.41 -5.12 18.00
N ASP A 101 -3.59 -4.61 18.34
CA ASP A 101 -4.04 -3.27 17.93
C ASP A 101 -3.09 -2.17 18.44
N GLU A 102 -2.56 -2.31 19.65
CA GLU A 102 -1.58 -1.36 20.22
C GLU A 102 -0.30 -1.28 19.38
N LYS A 103 0.29 -2.45 19.05
CA LYS A 103 1.51 -2.53 18.22
C LYS A 103 1.24 -1.99 16.82
N TRP A 104 0.04 -2.23 16.29
CA TRP A 104 -0.38 -1.72 15.00
C TRP A 104 -0.49 -0.20 14.98
N LEU A 105 -1.21 0.39 15.93
CA LEU A 105 -1.43 1.83 16.03
C LEU A 105 -0.11 2.58 16.22
N ASN A 106 0.77 2.08 17.10
CA ASN A 106 2.10 2.67 17.32
C ASN A 106 2.96 2.67 16.04
N LYS A 107 2.81 1.66 15.18
CA LYS A 107 3.62 1.53 13.96
C LYS A 107 2.98 2.16 12.73
N HIS A 108 1.65 2.20 12.63
CA HIS A 108 0.92 2.53 11.39
C HIS A 108 -0.14 3.62 11.56
N GLY A 109 -0.38 4.12 12.77
CA GLY A 109 -1.40 5.14 13.06
C GLY A 109 -1.15 6.50 12.42
N ASN A 110 0.12 6.94 12.33
CA ASN A 110 0.48 8.28 11.83
C ASN A 110 1.30 8.27 10.53
N LYS A 111 1.10 7.28 9.65
CA LYS A 111 1.81 7.22 8.36
C LYS A 111 1.02 7.92 7.26
N ASN A 112 1.58 9.03 6.77
CA ASN A 112 1.10 9.74 5.59
C ASN A 112 0.93 8.74 4.42
N GLY A 113 -0.20 8.79 3.73
CA GLY A 113 -0.44 7.95 2.56
C GLY A 113 0.59 8.18 1.45
N ALA A 114 0.72 7.21 0.54
CA ALA A 114 1.57 7.40 -0.63
C ALA A 114 1.06 8.61 -1.45
N SER A 115 1.97 9.46 -1.91
CA SER A 115 1.61 10.62 -2.74
C SER A 115 0.96 10.14 -4.05
N ALA A 116 -0.02 10.90 -4.56
CA ALA A 116 -0.65 10.59 -5.84
C ALA A 116 0.37 10.54 -7.00
N LEU A 117 1.43 11.35 -6.93
CA LEU A 117 2.50 11.36 -7.93
C LEU A 117 3.27 10.03 -8.00
N VAL A 118 3.36 9.34 -6.87
CA VAL A 118 4.00 8.02 -6.79
C VAL A 118 3.23 7.03 -7.64
N LEU A 119 1.90 7.02 -7.47
CA LEU A 119 1.02 6.13 -8.23
C LEU A 119 1.10 6.42 -9.74
N VAL A 120 1.23 7.69 -10.13
CA VAL A 120 1.38 8.07 -11.55
C VAL A 120 2.70 7.57 -12.14
N LEU A 121 3.83 7.79 -11.46
CA LEU A 121 5.14 7.31 -11.92
C LEU A 121 5.19 5.78 -11.99
N ILE A 122 4.55 5.12 -11.03
CA ILE A 122 4.41 3.67 -10.98
C ILE A 122 3.62 3.15 -12.19
N LEU A 123 2.47 3.75 -12.49
CA LEU A 123 1.65 3.34 -13.63
C LEU A 123 2.43 3.52 -14.93
N PHE A 124 3.17 4.61 -15.08
CA PHE A 124 4.02 4.84 -16.24
C PHE A 124 5.12 3.77 -16.38
N PHE A 125 5.86 3.48 -15.30
CA PHE A 125 6.93 2.47 -15.30
C PHE A 125 6.42 1.03 -15.43
N ALA A 126 5.18 0.74 -15.05
CA ALA A 126 4.57 -0.58 -15.23
C ALA A 126 3.99 -0.76 -16.64
N ILE A 127 3.37 0.28 -17.21
CA ILE A 127 2.70 0.21 -18.52
C ILE A 127 3.72 0.17 -19.67
N ILE A 128 4.78 0.98 -19.61
CA ILE A 128 5.81 1.04 -20.67
C ILE A 128 6.44 -0.32 -21.00
N PRO A 129 6.96 -1.11 -20.04
CA PRO A 129 7.55 -2.40 -20.36
C PRO A 129 6.51 -3.41 -20.82
N VAL A 130 5.26 -3.36 -20.32
CA VAL A 130 4.18 -4.24 -20.80
C VAL A 130 3.85 -3.96 -22.26
N ILE A 131 3.72 -2.68 -22.64
CA ILE A 131 3.53 -2.30 -24.05
C ILE A 131 4.73 -2.77 -24.89
N GLY A 132 5.96 -2.62 -24.38
CA GLY A 132 7.16 -3.09 -25.05
C GLY A 132 7.17 -4.60 -25.30
N ILE A 133 6.80 -5.41 -24.30
CA ILE A 133 6.74 -6.86 -24.40
C ILE A 133 5.64 -7.28 -25.39
N LEU A 134 4.45 -6.68 -25.30
CA LEU A 134 3.35 -6.97 -26.22
C LEU A 134 3.73 -6.64 -27.67
N ALA A 135 4.37 -5.49 -27.89
CA ALA A 135 4.88 -5.13 -29.21
C ALA A 135 5.90 -6.15 -29.71
N ALA A 136 6.84 -6.60 -28.86
CA ALA A 136 7.85 -7.58 -29.24
C ALA A 136 7.24 -8.94 -29.66
N ILE A 137 6.11 -9.35 -29.08
CA ILE A 137 5.40 -10.58 -29.45
C ILE A 137 4.49 -10.36 -30.67
N SER A 138 3.79 -9.22 -30.74
CA SER A 138 2.80 -8.96 -31.78
C SER A 138 3.43 -8.58 -33.12
N ILE A 139 4.58 -7.90 -33.13
CA ILE A 139 5.28 -7.50 -34.36
C ILE A 139 5.64 -8.70 -35.24
N PRO A 140 6.34 -9.74 -34.77
CA PRO A 140 6.70 -10.88 -35.61
C PRO A 140 5.47 -11.66 -36.10
N ALA A 141 4.43 -11.79 -35.25
CA ALA A 141 3.19 -12.46 -35.63
C ALA A 141 2.42 -11.69 -36.72
N TYR A 142 2.40 -10.36 -36.66
CA TYR A 142 1.74 -9.53 -37.67
C TYR A 142 2.51 -9.56 -38.99
N GLN A 143 3.84 -9.51 -38.96
CA GLN A 143 4.66 -9.58 -40.16
C GLN A 143 4.43 -10.89 -40.94
N ASP A 144 4.38 -12.04 -40.25
CA ASP A 144 4.13 -13.34 -40.90
C ASP A 144 2.73 -13.43 -41.54
N TYR A 145 1.71 -12.84 -40.90
CA TYR A 145 0.36 -12.75 -41.45
C TYR A 145 0.33 -11.97 -42.77
N VAL A 146 0.94 -10.78 -42.82
CA VAL A 146 0.92 -9.94 -44.02
C VAL A 146 1.66 -10.61 -45.19
N THR A 147 2.78 -11.29 -44.94
CA THR A 147 3.55 -11.98 -45.99
C THR A 147 2.74 -13.09 -46.65
N ARG A 148 1.96 -13.88 -45.89
CA ARG A 148 1.11 -14.96 -46.43
C ARG A 148 -0.04 -14.43 -47.28
N VAL A 149 -0.64 -13.31 -46.86
CA VAL A 149 -1.72 -12.66 -47.63
C VAL A 149 -1.20 -12.11 -48.95
N GLN A 150 0.01 -11.54 -48.97
CA GLN A 150 0.64 -11.05 -50.20
C GLN A 150 0.94 -12.17 -51.20
N GLN A 151 1.42 -13.33 -50.71
CA GLN A 151 1.68 -14.49 -51.55
C GLN A 151 0.41 -15.01 -52.23
N GLN A 152 -0.69 -15.16 -51.48
CA GLN A 152 -1.97 -15.59 -52.03
C GLN A 152 -2.51 -14.64 -53.11
N GLN A 153 -2.35 -13.33 -52.91
CA GLN A 153 -2.74 -12.35 -53.92
C GLN A 153 -1.91 -12.47 -55.20
N SER A 154 -0.60 -12.73 -55.09
CA SER A 154 0.27 -12.93 -56.25
C SER A 154 -0.02 -14.22 -57.03
N GLU A 155 -0.46 -15.28 -56.36
CA GLU A 155 -0.90 -16.53 -57.03
C GLU A 155 -2.25 -16.38 -57.73
N SER A 156 -3.10 -15.47 -57.22
CA SER A 156 -4.43 -15.20 -57.79
C SER A 156 -4.43 -14.21 -58.97
N ARG A 157 -3.31 -13.53 -59.22
CA ARG A 157 -3.17 -12.48 -60.25
C ARG A 157 -2.37 -12.97 -61.44
#